data_AF-A0A0N8WJ71-F1
#
_entry.id   AF-A0A0N8WJ71-F1
#
_cell.length_a   1.000
_cell.length_b   1.000
_cell.length_c   1.000
_cell.angle_alpha   90.00
_cell.angle_beta   90.00
_cell.angle_gamma   90.00
#
_symmetry.space_group_name_H-M   'P 1'
#
loop_
_entity.id
_entity.type
_entity.pdbx_description
1 polymer ?
#
loop_
_entity_poly.entity_id
_entity_poly.type
_entity_poly.pdbx_seq_one_letter_code
_entity_poly.pdbx_strand_id
1 'polypeptide(L)'
;MLRYRESLGLLVPARSPGGHREYGERELLAAAYADELERRYHVSPSDLAFAVRVLAEAEVAADVRRLGQLTRRIPPSPPVAALDFEAQKGRRLLRMPGPAGPPGSGPSEPHSLNGR
;
A
#
# COMPACT_ATOMS: atom_id res chain seq x y z
N MET A 1 19.42 21.96 9.25
CA MET A 1 20.71 21.49 9.84
C MET A 1 20.80 19.96 9.76
N LEU A 2 21.90 19.42 9.21
CA LEU A 2 22.13 17.98 9.06
C LEU A 2 22.27 17.24 10.40
N ARG A 3 22.93 17.87 11.40
CA ARG A 3 23.09 17.30 12.75
C ARG A 3 21.77 17.02 13.47
N TYR A 4 20.79 17.91 13.32
CA TYR A 4 19.48 17.71 13.93
C TYR A 4 18.73 16.52 13.28
N ARG A 5 18.81 16.40 11.95
CA ARG A 5 18.21 15.28 11.22
C ARG A 5 18.89 13.94 11.54
N GLU A 6 20.21 13.93 11.72
CA GLU A 6 20.94 12.76 12.25
C GLU A 6 20.43 12.36 13.65
N SER A 7 20.28 13.33 14.57
CA SER A 7 19.79 13.03 15.93
C SER A 7 18.37 12.46 15.96
N LEU A 8 17.58 12.73 14.94
CA LEU A 8 16.22 12.21 14.77
C LEU A 8 16.18 10.86 14.03
N GLY A 9 17.31 10.34 13.56
CA GLY A 9 17.37 9.11 12.76
C GLY A 9 16.93 9.27 11.30
N LEU A 10 16.75 10.50 10.82
CA LEU A 10 16.41 10.78 9.41
C LEU A 10 17.61 10.60 8.46
N LEU A 11 18.83 10.70 8.99
CA LEU A 11 20.07 10.53 8.25
C LEU A 11 21.01 9.67 9.07
N VAL A 12 21.63 8.67 8.42
CA VAL A 12 22.69 7.86 9.02
C VAL A 12 23.99 8.21 8.28
N PRO A 13 24.83 9.12 8.81
CA PRO A 13 26.07 9.48 8.13
C PRO A 13 27.07 8.33 8.17
N ALA A 14 27.86 8.22 7.10
CA ALA A 14 29.08 7.44 7.15
C ALA A 14 30.07 8.09 8.13
N ARG A 15 30.99 7.28 8.66
CA ARG A 15 32.06 7.75 9.54
C ARG A 15 33.40 7.52 8.86
N SER A 16 34.22 8.56 8.83
CA SER A 16 35.60 8.46 8.36
C SER A 16 36.41 7.56 9.31
N PRO A 17 37.56 7.03 8.87
CA PRO A 17 38.48 6.28 9.75
C PRO A 17 38.93 7.07 10.99
N GLY A 18 38.91 8.41 10.92
CA GLY A 18 39.20 9.31 12.04
C GLY A 18 37.99 9.69 12.91
N GLY A 19 36.81 9.10 12.67
CA GLY A 19 35.60 9.33 13.46
C GLY A 19 34.79 10.58 13.08
N HIS A 20 35.21 11.30 12.03
CA HIS A 20 34.44 12.43 11.50
C HIS A 20 33.21 11.95 10.73
N ARG A 21 32.15 12.76 10.71
CA ARG A 21 30.93 12.47 9.93
C ARG A 21 31.18 12.81 8.48
N GLU A 22 30.92 11.86 7.61
CA GLU A 22 30.92 12.04 6.17
C GLU A 22 29.49 11.92 5.67
N TYR A 23 29.02 12.97 5.01
CA TYR A 23 27.74 12.97 4.30
C TYR A 23 28.08 12.83 2.82
N GLY A 24 27.88 11.63 2.28
CA GLY A 24 28.04 11.37 0.87
C GLY A 24 26.86 11.88 0.07
N GLU A 25 26.90 11.65 -1.24
CA GLU A 25 25.84 12.07 -2.17
C GLU A 25 24.46 11.58 -1.72
N ARG A 26 24.37 10.33 -1.26
CA ARG A 26 23.11 9.74 -0.78
C ARG A 26 22.52 10.51 0.42
N GLU A 27 23.34 10.85 1.41
CA GLU A 27 22.87 11.59 2.59
C GLU A 27 22.47 13.03 2.23
N LEU A 28 23.19 13.65 1.29
CA LEU A 28 22.85 14.99 0.78
C LEU A 28 21.53 14.98 0.00
N LEU A 29 21.31 13.98 -0.85
CA LEU A 29 20.04 13.79 -1.57
C LEU A 29 18.88 13.55 -0.60
N ALA A 30 19.07 12.68 0.40
CA ALA A 30 18.06 12.44 1.43
C ALA A 30 17.73 13.72 2.23
N ALA A 31 18.74 14.52 2.57
CA ALA A 31 18.55 15.78 3.26
C ALA A 31 17.77 16.81 2.41
N ALA A 32 18.11 16.93 1.12
CA ALA A 32 17.41 17.83 0.20
C ALA A 32 15.94 17.43 0.02
N TYR A 33 15.66 16.14 -0.10
CA TYR A 33 14.29 15.63 -0.22
C TYR A 33 13.49 15.82 1.06
N ALA A 34 14.09 15.56 2.23
CA ALA A 34 13.44 15.84 3.51
C ALA A 34 13.06 17.32 3.65
N ASP A 35 13.96 18.23 3.26
CA ASP A 35 13.73 19.67 3.27
C ASP A 35 12.58 20.10 2.34
N GLU A 36 12.41 19.41 1.21
CA GLU A 36 11.28 19.60 0.31
C GLU A 36 9.95 19.16 0.96
N LEU A 37 9.92 17.98 1.60
CA LEU A 37 8.72 17.45 2.27
C LEU A 37 8.29 18.32 3.45
N GLU A 38 9.25 18.78 4.26
CA GLU A 38 9.01 19.70 5.37
C GLU A 38 8.31 20.98 4.90
N ARG A 39 8.78 21.59 3.80
CA ARG A 39 8.11 22.76 3.21
C ARG A 39 6.75 22.43 2.64
N ARG A 40 6.63 21.34 1.88
CA ARG A 40 5.41 20.97 1.15
C ARG A 40 4.25 20.64 2.08
N TYR A 41 4.53 19.96 3.19
CA TYR A 41 3.51 19.50 4.13
C TYR A 41 3.44 20.35 5.40
N HIS A 42 4.28 21.39 5.52
CA HIS A 42 4.38 22.24 6.71
C HIS A 42 4.60 21.44 7.99
N VAL A 43 5.50 20.45 7.93
CA VAL A 43 5.81 19.55 9.05
C VAL A 43 7.21 19.83 9.59
N SER A 44 7.41 19.53 10.87
CA SER A 44 8.74 19.61 11.47
C SER A 44 9.62 18.43 11.03
N PRO A 45 10.96 18.54 11.13
CA PRO A 45 11.84 17.40 10.91
C PRO A 45 11.51 16.19 11.81
N SER A 46 11.07 16.42 13.05
CA SER A 46 10.67 15.35 13.97
C SER A 46 9.43 14.60 13.51
N ASP A 47 8.45 15.30 12.94
CA ASP A 47 7.24 14.67 12.40
C ASP A 47 7.59 13.77 11.21
N LEU A 48 8.48 14.24 10.34
CA LEU A 48 8.94 13.46 9.20
C LEU A 48 9.76 12.24 9.64
N ALA A 49 10.63 12.40 10.64
CA ALA A 49 11.39 11.30 11.25
C ALA A 49 10.46 10.23 11.81
N PHE A 50 9.43 10.66 12.54
CA PHE A 50 8.42 9.76 13.07
C PHE A 50 7.62 9.08 11.96
N ALA A 51 7.27 9.78 10.89
CA ALA A 51 6.60 9.17 9.74
C ALA A 51 7.44 8.08 9.07
N VAL A 52 8.75 8.29 8.89
CA VAL A 52 9.66 7.25 8.38
C VAL A 52 9.72 6.06 9.34
N ARG A 53 9.77 6.31 10.65
CA ARG A 53 9.74 5.26 11.67
C ARG A 53 8.46 4.43 11.63
N VAL A 54 7.31 5.08 11.45
CA VAL A 54 6.00 4.42 11.26
C VAL A 54 6.01 3.49 10.05
N LEU A 55 6.76 3.80 9.00
CA LEU A 55 6.89 2.93 7.83
C LEU A 55 7.88 1.78 8.04
N ALA A 56 8.86 1.94 8.92
CA ALA A 56 9.93 0.96 9.15
C ALA A 56 9.64 -0.03 10.29
N GLU A 57 8.94 0.39 11.34
CA GLU A 57 8.66 -0.40 12.54
C GLU A 57 7.19 -0.84 12.59
N ALA A 58 6.95 -2.15 12.45
CA ALA A 58 5.59 -2.71 12.37
C ALA A 58 4.72 -2.41 13.61
N GLU A 59 5.31 -2.48 14.81
CA GLU A 59 4.62 -2.18 16.07
C GLU A 59 4.18 -0.71 16.12
N VAL A 60 5.08 0.22 15.76
CA VAL A 60 4.77 1.66 15.70
C VAL A 60 3.66 1.94 14.67
N ALA A 61 3.70 1.24 13.53
CA ALA A 61 2.67 1.34 12.50
C ALA A 61 1.29 0.91 13.00
N ALA A 62 1.23 -0.19 13.76
CA ALA A 62 -0.01 -0.71 14.34
C ALA A 62 -0.63 0.28 15.34
N ASP A 63 0.18 0.86 16.22
CA ASP A 63 -0.27 1.84 17.21
C ASP A 63 -0.75 3.14 16.58
N VAL A 64 -0.02 3.69 15.60
CA VAL A 64 -0.43 4.91 14.89
C VAL A 64 -1.69 4.67 14.06
N ARG A 65 -1.84 3.48 13.47
CA ARG A 65 -3.09 3.11 12.77
C ARG A 65 -4.27 3.05 13.73
N ARG A 66 -4.08 2.46 14.92
CA ARG A 66 -5.10 2.42 15.98
C ARG A 66 -5.49 3.84 16.42
N LEU A 67 -4.53 4.74 16.60
CA LEU A 67 -4.79 6.15 16.89
C LEU A 67 -5.58 6.81 15.75
N GLY A 68 -5.23 6.56 14.50
CA GLY A 68 -5.96 7.04 13.31
C GLY A 68 -7.42 6.58 13.28
N GLN A 69 -7.70 5.35 13.71
CA GLN A 69 -9.06 4.82 13.83
C GLN A 69 -9.83 5.49 14.98
N LEU A 70 -9.21 5.65 16.16
CA LEU A 70 -9.83 6.32 17.31
C LEU A 70 -10.18 7.79 17.00
N THR A 71 -9.32 8.45 16.21
CA THR A 71 -9.54 9.83 15.76
C THR A 71 -10.43 9.94 14.52
N ARG A 72 -10.96 8.81 14.01
CA ARG A 72 -11.80 8.70 12.80
C ARG A 72 -11.16 9.25 11.53
N ARG A 73 -9.83 9.37 11.50
CA ARG A 73 -9.07 9.78 10.31
C ARG A 73 -8.75 8.61 9.39
N ILE A 74 -8.69 7.40 9.95
CA ILE A 74 -8.47 6.16 9.20
C ILE A 74 -9.71 5.29 9.42
N PRO A 75 -10.40 4.84 8.36
CA PRO A 75 -11.49 3.90 8.53
C PRO A 75 -10.97 2.61 9.17
N PRO A 76 -11.78 1.93 10.00
CA PRO A 76 -11.39 0.61 10.49
C PRO A 76 -11.07 -0.29 9.30
N SER A 77 -9.95 -1.01 9.37
CA SER A 77 -9.64 -2.00 8.34
C SER A 77 -10.77 -3.03 8.31
N PRO A 78 -11.25 -3.46 7.14
CA PRO A 78 -12.17 -4.58 7.09
C PRO A 78 -11.52 -5.78 7.81
N PRO A 79 -12.29 -6.58 8.57
CA PRO A 79 -11.77 -7.75 9.26
C PRO A 79 -11.01 -8.64 8.27
N VAL A 80 -9.90 -9.24 8.68
CA VAL A 80 -9.13 -10.19 7.83
C VAL A 80 -10.05 -11.31 7.30
N ALA A 81 -11.01 -11.75 8.11
CA ALA A 81 -12.04 -12.71 7.71
C ALA A 81 -12.91 -12.25 6.52
N ALA A 82 -13.16 -10.94 6.36
CA ALA A 82 -13.89 -10.40 5.21
C ALA A 82 -13.05 -10.47 3.93
N LEU A 83 -11.74 -10.21 4.03
CA LEU A 83 -10.79 -10.37 2.92
C LEU A 83 -10.61 -11.83 2.52
N ASP A 84 -10.54 -12.74 3.50
CA ASP A 84 -10.49 -14.19 3.25
C ASP A 84 -11.76 -14.70 2.56
N PHE A 85 -12.93 -14.20 2.96
CA PHE A 85 -14.19 -14.51 2.30
C PHE A 85 -14.21 -14.06 0.84
N GLU A 86 -13.77 -12.83 0.54
CA GLU A 86 -13.68 -12.33 -0.83
C GLU A 86 -12.68 -13.12 -1.67
N ALA A 87 -11.51 -13.45 -1.11
CA ALA A 87 -10.52 -14.28 -1.78
C ALA A 87 -11.06 -15.71 -2.06
N GLN A 88 -11.78 -16.29 -1.10
CA GLN A 88 -12.40 -17.60 -1.26
C GLN A 88 -13.52 -17.57 -2.31
N LYS A 89 -14.32 -16.50 -2.36
CA LYS A 89 -15.34 -16.29 -3.39
C LYS A 89 -14.70 -16.20 -4.77
N GLY A 90 -13.64 -15.40 -4.93
CA GLY A 90 -12.91 -15.29 -6.20
C GLY A 90 -12.36 -16.64 -6.68
N ARG A 91 -11.75 -17.42 -5.79
CA ARG A 91 -11.26 -18.78 -6.09
C ARG A 91 -12.38 -19.75 -6.49
N ARG A 92 -13.58 -19.64 -5.91
CA ARG A 92 -14.74 -20.45 -6.30
C ARG A 92 -15.24 -20.07 -7.69
N LEU A 93 -15.31 -18.78 -8.00
CA LEU A 93 -15.75 -18.29 -9.31
C LEU A 93 -14.80 -18.72 -10.43
N LEU A 94 -13.49 -18.71 -10.18
CA LEU A 94 -12.48 -19.19 -11.15
C LEU A 94 -12.52 -20.70 -11.38
N ARG A 95 -13.06 -21.47 -10.42
CA ARG A 95 -13.22 -22.93 -10.52
C ARG A 95 -14.57 -23.35 -11.10
N MET A 96 -15.53 -22.43 -11.18
CA MET A 96 -16.80 -22.71 -11.86
C MET A 96 -16.55 -22.70 -13.37
N PRO A 97 -16.93 -23.76 -14.10
CA PRO A 97 -17.04 -23.65 -15.54
C PRO A 97 -18.02 -22.51 -15.85
N GLY A 98 -17.62 -21.59 -16.74
CA GLY A 98 -18.47 -20.46 -17.14
C GLY A 98 -19.88 -20.95 -17.47
N PRO A 99 -20.94 -20.17 -17.17
CA PRO A 99 -22.31 -20.63 -17.32
C PRO A 99 -22.46 -21.23 -18.71
N ALA A 100 -22.74 -22.53 -18.76
CA ALA A 100 -23.02 -23.23 -20.00
C ALA A 100 -24.09 -22.40 -20.72
N GLY A 101 -23.74 -21.86 -21.89
CA GLY A 101 -24.70 -21.17 -22.74
C GLY A 101 -25.92 -22.06 -22.90
N PRO A 102 -27.14 -21.49 -22.95
CA PRO A 102 -28.36 -22.29 -23.06
C PRO A 102 -28.20 -23.28 -24.23
N PRO A 103 -28.61 -24.56 -24.08
CA PRO A 103 -28.51 -25.53 -25.16
C PRO A 103 -29.22 -24.95 -26.38
N GLY A 104 -28.43 -24.70 -27.42
CA GLY A 104 -28.92 -24.12 -28.66
C GLY A 104 -30.11 -24.92 -29.15
N SER A 105 -31.19 -24.19 -29.44
CA SER A 105 -32.32 -24.66 -30.21
C SER A 105 -31.80 -25.39 -31.44
N GLY A 106 -31.85 -26.72 -31.41
CA GLY A 106 -31.56 -27.55 -32.58
C GLY A 106 -32.49 -27.14 -33.73
N PRO A 107 -32.02 -27.18 -34.98
CA PRO A 107 -32.79 -26.69 -36.12
C PRO A 107 -34.11 -27.47 -36.25
N SER A 108 -35.21 -26.74 -36.25
CA SER A 108 -36.54 -27.25 -36.57
C SER A 108 -36.51 -27.94 -37.94
N GLU A 109 -36.86 -29.22 -37.96
CA GLU A 109 -37.12 -29.97 -39.19
C GLU A 109 -38.20 -29.23 -40.03
N PRO A 110 -37.99 -29.02 -41.34
CA PRO A 110 -39.04 -28.52 -42.21
C PRO A 110 -40.02 -29.66 -42.53
N HIS A 111 -41.18 -29.66 -41.87
CA HIS A 111 -42.31 -30.46 -42.30
C HIS A 111 -42.81 -29.97 -43.67
N SER A 112 -42.72 -30.86 -44.64
CA SER A 112 -43.24 -30.79 -46.00
C SER A 112 -44.65 -30.21 -46.11
N LEU A 113 -44.83 -29.25 -47.01
CA LEU A 113 -46.11 -28.97 -47.66
C LEU A 113 -45.86 -28.98 -49.17
N ASN A 114 -46.10 -30.13 -49.77
CA ASN A 114 -46.25 -30.32 -51.21
C ASN A 114 -47.67 -30.85 -51.43
N GLY A 115 -48.48 -30.15 -52.23
CA GLY A 115 -49.68 -30.74 -52.82
C GLY A 115 -50.91 -29.85 -52.87
N ARG A 116 -51.07 -29.21 -54.04
CA ARG A 116 -52.31 -28.87 -54.77
C ARG A 116 -53.20 -27.72 -54.28
#